data_AF-A0A382DD10-F1
#
_entry.id   AF-A0A382DD10-F1
#
_cell.length_a   1.000
_cell.length_b   1.000
_cell.length_c   1.000
_cell.angle_alpha   90.00
_cell.angle_beta   90.00
_cell.angle_gamma   90.00
#
_symmetry.space_group_name_H-M   'P 1'
#
loop_
_entity.id
_entity.type
_entity.pdbx_description
1 polymer ?
#
loop_
_entity_poly.entity_id
_entity_poly.type
_entity_poly.pdbx_seq_one_letter_code
_entity_poly.pdbx_strand_id
1 'polypeptide(L)' 'MKKLLIAIAFILLWATPGYAIELLMFSNPTCGYCQEFLKEVEPTYHESPAGEVMPLRIINMDGAVPDWYI' A
#
# COMPACT_ATOMS: atom_id res chain seq x y z
N MET A 1 -20.03 -20.43 -28.56
CA MET A 1 -18.97 -21.07 -27.74
C MET A 1 -17.74 -20.17 -27.59
N LYS A 2 -16.94 -19.92 -28.64
CA LYS A 2 -15.69 -19.12 -28.56
C LYS A 2 -15.85 -17.70 -28.00
N LYS A 3 -16.91 -16.98 -28.39
CA LYS A 3 -17.20 -15.62 -27.88
C LYS A 3 -17.52 -15.58 -26.39
N LEU A 4 -18.16 -16.65 -25.87
CA LEU A 4 -18.49 -16.79 -24.45
C LEU A 4 -17.22 -17.03 -23.62
N LEU A 5 -16.32 -17.88 -24.11
CA LEU A 5 -15.03 -18.13 -23.47
C LEU A 5 -14.17 -16.86 -23.36
N ILE A 6 -14.18 -16.03 -24.41
CA ILE A 6 -13.47 -14.75 -24.42
C ILE A 6 -14.07 -13.78 -23.39
N ALA A 7 -15.40 -13.71 -23.29
CA ALA A 7 -16.07 -12.84 -22.32
C ALA A 7 -15.77 -13.26 -20.86
N ILE A 8 -15.78 -14.56 -20.57
CA ILE A 8 -15.45 -15.11 -19.25
C ILE A 8 -13.99 -14.81 -18.89
N ALA A 9 -13.07 -14.99 -19.84
CA ALA A 9 -11.66 -14.64 -19.64
C ALA A 9 -11.46 -13.16 -19.33
N PHE A 10 -12.19 -12.27 -20.02
CA PHE A 10 -12.12 -10.83 -19.79
C PHE A 10 -12.60 -10.43 -18.38
N ILE A 11 -13.70 -11.04 -17.91
CA ILE A 11 -14.24 -10.79 -16.57
C ILE A 11 -13.26 -11.25 -15.48
N LEU A 12 -12.65 -12.42 -15.65
CA LEU A 12 -11.66 -12.95 -14.70
C LEU A 12 -10.41 -12.07 -14.60
N LEU A 13 -9.98 -11.47 -15.71
CA LEU A 13 -8.82 -10.56 -15.73
C LEU A 13 -9.10 -9.23 -15.02
N TRP A 14 -10.36 -8.79 -14.96
CA TRP A 14 -10.76 -7.52 -14.34
C TRP A 14 -11.26 -7.68 -12.90
N ALA A 15 -11.46 -8.93 -12.45
CA ALA A 15 -11.91 -9.25 -11.10
C ALA A 15 -10.78 -9.29 -10.06
N THR A 16 -9.55 -8.92 -10.42
CA THR A 16 -8.47 -8.82 -9.43
C THR A 16 -8.79 -7.69 -8.47
N PRO A 17 -8.95 -7.94 -7.16
CA PRO A 17 -9.10 -6.87 -6.18
C PRO A 17 -7.84 -6.00 -6.27
N GLY A 18 -8.02 -4.75 -6.69
CA GLY A 18 -6.96 -3.76 -6.60
C GLY A 18 -6.67 -3.53 -5.12
N TYR A 19 -5.51 -3.96 -4.65
CA TYR A 19 -4.96 -3.56 -3.36
C TYR A 19 -4.64 -2.06 -3.42
N ALA A 20 -5.68 -1.23 -3.36
CA ALA A 20 -5.60 0.21 -3.54
C ALA A 20 -5.70 0.98 -2.22
N ILE A 21 -5.91 0.28 -1.11
CA ILE A 21 -5.96 0.91 0.21
C ILE A 21 -4.64 0.63 0.89
N GLU A 22 -3.73 1.61 0.82
CA GLU A 22 -2.47 1.64 1.55
C GLU A 22 -2.51 2.81 2.54
N LEU A 23 -1.89 2.63 3.72
CA LEU A 23 -1.60 3.76 4.60
C LEU A 23 -0.22 4.32 4.23
N LEU A 24 -0.20 5.51 3.62
CA LEU A 24 1.04 6.19 3.28
C LEU A 24 1.55 7.01 4.48
N MET A 25 2.75 6.71 4.95
CA MET A 25 3.46 7.52 5.94
C MET A 25 4.63 8.23 5.28
N PHE A 26 4.54 9.55 5.18
CA PHE A 26 5.68 10.39 4.81
C PHE A 26 6.57 10.60 6.02
N SER A 27 7.82 10.14 5.95
CA SER A 27 8.78 10.15 7.06
C SER A 27 10.04 10.93 6.70
N ASN A 28 10.58 11.63 7.68
CA ASN A 28 11.85 12.34 7.60
C ASN A 28 12.73 11.98 8.82
N PRO A 29 14.05 11.76 8.66
CA PRO A 29 14.97 11.45 9.76
C PRO A 29 15.00 12.50 10.89
N THR A 30 14.75 13.77 10.59
CA THR A 30 14.74 14.85 11.59
C THR A 30 13.38 15.04 12.27
N CYS A 31 12.35 14.29 11.85
CA CYS A 31 11.02 14.33 12.46
C CYS A 31 10.95 13.39 13.66
N GLY A 32 11.01 13.94 14.88
CA GLY A 32 10.98 13.16 16.13
C GLY A 32 9.77 12.23 16.25
N TYR A 33 8.56 12.71 15.95
CA TYR A 33 7.35 11.87 15.96
C TYR A 33 7.38 10.75 14.92
N CYS A 34 8.01 10.99 13.78
CA CYS A 34 8.17 9.96 12.76
C CYS A 34 9.10 8.85 13.28
N GLN A 35 10.16 9.20 14.00
CA GLN A 35 11.07 8.22 14.60
C GLN A 35 10.41 7.42 15.72
N GLU A 36 9.62 8.06 16.59
CA GLU A 36 8.86 7.33 17.62
C GLU A 36 7.81 6.40 16.99
N PHE A 37 7.11 6.82 15.94
CA PHE A 37 6.18 5.93 15.23
C PHE A 37 6.88 4.70 14.65
N LEU A 38 8.04 4.88 14.00
CA LEU A 38 8.83 3.78 13.45
C LEU A 38 9.34 2.81 14.52
N LYS A 39 9.49 3.28 15.75
CA LYS A 39 9.97 2.47 16.87
C LYS A 39 8.84 1.75 17.60
N GLU A 40 7.70 2.42 17.79
CA GLU A 40 6.63 1.95 18.67
C GLU A 40 5.47 1.30 17.91
N VAL A 41 5.16 1.75 16.70
CA VAL A 41 3.96 1.36 15.96
C VAL A 41 4.28 0.49 14.75
N GLU A 42 5.25 0.90 13.93
CA GLU A 42 5.63 0.20 12.69
C GLU A 42 5.87 -1.32 12.88
N PRO A 43 6.59 -1.79 13.92
CA PRO A 43 6.96 -3.20 14.01
C PRO A 43 5.76 -4.16 14.12
N THR A 44 4.67 -3.69 14.74
CA THR A 44 3.47 -4.49 15.01
C THR A 44 2.25 -4.02 14.23
N TYR A 45 2.37 -2.97 13.43
CA TYR A 45 1.23 -2.39 12.69
C TYR A 45 0.52 -3.42 11.80
N HIS A 46 1.29 -4.30 11.16
CA HIS A 46 0.79 -5.36 10.28
C HIS A 46 -0.09 -6.40 11.00
N GLU A 47 0.01 -6.50 12.32
CA GLU A 47 -0.80 -7.40 13.16
C GLU A 47 -2.12 -6.74 13.61
N SER A 48 -2.27 -5.44 13.38
CA SER A 48 -3.47 -4.71 13.76
C SER A 48 -4.59 -4.91 12.73
N PRO A 49 -5.87 -4.80 13.13
CA PRO A 49 -6.99 -4.81 12.18
C PRO A 49 -6.87 -3.74 11.09
N ALA A 50 -6.20 -2.63 11.39
CA ALA A 50 -5.93 -1.59 10.40
C ALA A 50 -4.84 -2.01 9.40
N GLY A 51 -3.76 -2.65 9.86
CA GLY A 51 -2.67 -3.12 9.01
C GLY A 51 -3.07 -4.28 8.10
N GLU A 52 -4.04 -5.10 8.52
CA GLU A 52 -4.62 -6.15 7.66
C GLU A 52 -5.33 -5.57 6.42
N VAL A 53 -6.01 -4.43 6.57
CA VAL A 53 -6.81 -3.82 5.49
C VAL A 53 -6.12 -2.64 4.80
N MET A 54 -5.11 -2.06 5.44
CA MET A 54 -4.32 -0.93 4.93
C MET A 54 -2.83 -1.15 5.21
N PRO A 55 -2.12 -1.92 4.37
CA PRO A 55 -0.69 -2.09 4.52
C PRO A 55 0.04 -0.75 4.62
N LEU A 56 0.93 -0.63 5.61
CA LEU A 56 1.72 0.58 5.82
C LEU A 56 2.83 0.67 4.79
N ARG A 57 2.92 1.81 4.09
CA ARG A 57 4.00 2.12 3.16
C ARG A 57 4.68 3.42 3.58
N ILE A 58 5.94 3.31 3.96
CA ILE A 58 6.74 4.45 4.43
C ILE A 58 7.48 5.07 3.24
N ILE A 59 7.30 6.39 3.07
CA ILE A 59 7.94 7.20 2.04
C ILE A 59 9.00 8.07 2.72
N ASN A 60 10.26 7.88 2.37
CA ASN A 60 11.33 8.77 2.81
C ASN A 60 11.26 10.09 2.04
N MET A 61 11.00 11.20 2.75
CA MET A 61 10.88 12.53 2.17
C MET A 61 12.19 13.12 1.65
N ASP A 62 13.34 12.61 2.12
CA ASP A 62 14.66 13.02 1.62
C ASP A 62 15.12 12.14 0.43
N GLY A 63 14.34 11.12 0.08
CA GLY A 63 14.62 10.18 -0.99
C GLY A 63 14.03 10.59 -2.33
N ALA A 64 14.17 9.71 -3.32
CA ALA A 64 13.50 9.86 -4.59
C ALA A 64 11.97 9.76 -4.40
N VAL A 65 11.24 10.62 -5.11
CA VAL A 65 9.77 10.61 -5.13
C VAL A 65 9.30 9.32 -5.82
N PRO A 66 8.24 8.64 -5.35
CA PRO A 66 7.74 7.43 -6.02
C PRO A 66 7.31 7.71 -7.46
N ASP A 67 7.59 6.78 -8.38
CA ASP A 67 7.27 6.94 -9.81
C ASP A 67 5.78 7.19 -10.09
N TRP A 68 4.89 6.69 -9.24
CA TRP A 68 3.44 6.87 -9.37
C TRP A 68 2.94 8.25 -8.93
N TYR A 69 3.79 9.06 -8.28
CA TYR A 69 3.43 10.41 -7.82
C TYR A 69 3.44 11.46 -8.94
N ILE A 70 4.07 11.16 -10.10
CA ILE A 70 4.32 12.11 -11.20
C ILE A 70 3.55 11.71 -12.46
#